data_AF-A0A0L6VHT5-F1
#
_entry.id   AF-A0A0L6VHT5-F1
#
_cell.length_a   1.000
_cell.length_b   1.000
_cell.length_c   1.000
_cell.angle_alpha   90.00
_cell.angle_beta   90.00
_cell.angle_gamma   90.00
#
_symmetry.space_group_name_H-M   'P 1'
#
loop_
_entity.id
_entity.type
_entity.pdbx_description
1 polymer ?
#
loop_
_entity_poly.entity_id
_entity_poly.type
_entity_poly.pdbx_seq_one_letter_code
_entity_poly.pdbx_strand_id
1 'polypeptide(L)'
;MVYHLNLHQALFHSLWQMGPNVPVLATKMSQAAETSFKGDIKGYLDFLGIHDKDHVLEILLENCFHSHKVFKPPGLARADIKNLGLTLGLVTMLFDNVSKYEVSFFS
;
A
#
# COMPACT_ATOMS: atom_id res chain seq x y z
N MET A 1 -31.01 5.26 1.90
CA MET A 1 -29.65 5.58 2.38
C MET A 1 -29.05 4.31 2.93
N VAL A 2 -28.28 3.60 2.11
CA VAL A 2 -27.68 2.30 2.48
C VAL A 2 -26.31 2.59 3.09
N TYR A 3 -26.11 2.12 4.32
CA TYR A 3 -24.83 2.22 5.02
C TYR A 3 -23.75 1.51 4.21
N HIS A 4 -22.71 2.26 3.82
CA HIS A 4 -21.49 1.69 3.26
C HIS A 4 -20.78 0.95 4.40
N LEU A 5 -20.99 -0.36 4.49
CA LEU A 5 -20.41 -1.18 5.54
C LEU A 5 -18.89 -1.23 5.30
N ASN A 6 -18.12 -0.62 6.19
CA ASN A 6 -16.66 -0.72 6.16
C ASN A 6 -16.27 -2.21 6.19
N LEU A 7 -15.38 -2.63 5.30
CA LEU A 7 -14.93 -4.03 5.16
C LEU A 7 -14.50 -4.62 6.51
N HIS A 8 -13.89 -3.80 7.37
CA HIS A 8 -13.51 -4.17 8.73
C HIS A 8 -14.71 -4.53 9.63
N GLN A 9 -15.81 -3.76 9.56
CA GLN A 9 -17.03 -4.04 10.33
C GLN A 9 -17.77 -5.27 9.80
N ALA A 10 -17.81 -5.46 8.48
CA ALA A 10 -18.40 -6.63 7.84
C ALA A 10 -17.68 -7.92 8.26
N LEU A 11 -16.33 -7.89 8.24
CA LEU A 11 -15.50 -9.01 8.65
C LEU A 11 -15.67 -9.32 10.14
N PHE A 12 -15.70 -8.30 11.01
CA PHE A 12 -15.91 -8.49 12.44
C PHE A 12 -17.28 -9.13 12.75
N HIS A 13 -18.33 -8.71 12.04
CA HIS A 13 -19.69 -9.24 12.21
C HIS A 13 -19.83 -10.69 11.71
N SER A 14 -19.14 -11.06 10.61
CA SER A 14 -19.08 -12.44 10.12
C SER A 14 -18.28 -13.36 11.04
N LEU A 15 -17.24 -12.87 11.70
CA LEU A 15 -16.43 -13.64 12.64
C LEU A 15 -17.16 -13.97 13.94
N TRP A 16 -18.06 -13.09 14.41
CA TRP A 16 -18.88 -13.34 15.61
C TRP A 16 -19.88 -14.49 15.45
N GLN A 17 -20.29 -14.80 14.22
CA GLN A 17 -21.28 -15.85 13.91
C GLN A 17 -20.66 -17.26 13.75
N MET A 18 -19.33 -17.38 13.73
CA MET A 18 -18.63 -18.65 13.62
C MET A 18 -18.03 -18.97 15.00
N GLY A 19 -18.47 -20.07 15.62
CA GLY A 19 -18.22 -20.40 17.03
C GLY A 19 -16.73 -20.50 17.47
N PRO A 20 -16.47 -20.91 18.73
CA PRO A 20 -15.25 -20.57 19.50
C PRO A 20 -13.89 -21.12 19.01
N ASN A 21 -13.80 -21.78 17.85
CA ASN A 21 -12.56 -22.36 17.31
C ASN A 21 -11.83 -21.48 16.27
N VAL A 22 -12.17 -20.18 16.19
CA VAL A 22 -11.63 -19.20 15.23
C VAL A 22 -10.37 -18.41 15.68
N PRO A 23 -9.65 -18.64 16.81
CA PRO A 23 -8.47 -17.81 17.11
C PRO A 23 -7.38 -17.88 16.04
N VAL A 24 -7.14 -19.05 15.43
CA VAL A 24 -6.01 -19.26 14.50
C VAL A 24 -6.27 -18.65 13.12
N LEU A 25 -7.51 -18.72 12.61
CA LEU A 25 -7.82 -18.18 11.28
C LEU A 25 -7.94 -16.66 11.30
N ALA A 26 -8.56 -16.08 12.34
CA ALA A 26 -8.58 -14.64 12.54
C ALA A 26 -7.16 -14.08 12.76
N THR A 27 -6.31 -14.77 13.52
CA THR A 27 -4.91 -14.37 13.71
C THR A 27 -4.11 -14.48 12.40
N LYS A 28 -4.28 -15.56 11.62
CA LYS A 28 -3.65 -15.68 10.30
C LYS A 28 -4.11 -14.61 9.31
N MET A 29 -5.38 -14.21 9.35
CA MET A 29 -5.92 -13.18 8.45
C MET A 29 -5.55 -11.76 8.90
N SER A 30 -5.52 -11.47 10.20
CA SER A 30 -4.97 -10.22 10.74
C SER A 30 -3.48 -10.09 10.43
N GLN A 31 -2.71 -11.18 10.59
CA GLN A 31 -1.30 -11.19 10.24
C GLN A 31 -1.08 -11.14 8.72
N ALA A 32 -1.98 -11.69 7.90
CA ALA A 32 -1.97 -11.53 6.44
C ALA A 32 -2.34 -10.10 6.01
N ALA A 33 -3.25 -9.43 6.72
CA ALA A 33 -3.59 -8.02 6.48
C ALA A 33 -2.45 -7.09 6.90
N GLU A 34 -1.81 -7.34 8.05
CA GLU A 34 -0.63 -6.59 8.52
C GLU A 34 0.61 -6.84 7.65
N THR A 35 0.78 -8.06 7.13
CA THR A 35 1.84 -8.38 6.16
C THR A 35 1.50 -7.95 4.73
N SER A 36 0.23 -7.69 4.40
CA SER A 36 -0.17 -7.07 3.13
C SER A 36 0.25 -5.60 3.05
N PHE A 37 0.44 -4.91 4.18
CA PHE A 37 1.04 -3.58 4.21
C PHE A 37 2.57 -3.59 3.99
N LYS A 38 3.20 -4.77 4.13
CA LYS A 38 4.65 -4.96 4.00
C LYS A 38 5.07 -5.00 2.52
N GLY A 39 4.82 -3.91 1.81
CA GLY A 39 5.23 -3.72 0.41
C GLY A 39 4.20 -3.06 -0.48
N ASP A 40 3.00 -2.81 0.05
CA ASP A 40 1.94 -2.06 -0.64
C ASP A 40 2.40 -0.63 -0.92
N ILE A 41 2.00 -0.13 -2.09
CA ILE A 41 2.33 1.21 -2.56
C ILE A 41 1.79 2.28 -1.62
N LYS A 42 0.62 2.07 -1.01
CA LYS A 42 0.03 3.04 -0.07
C LYS A 42 0.93 3.29 1.14
N GLY A 43 1.42 2.23 1.77
CA GLY A 43 2.34 2.34 2.92
C GLY A 43 3.65 3.06 2.55
N TYR A 44 4.11 2.88 1.31
CA TYR A 44 5.30 3.59 0.82
C TYR A 44 5.05 5.09 0.66
N LEU A 45 3.90 5.49 0.10
CA LEU A 45 3.54 6.91 -0.01
C LEU A 45 3.35 7.55 1.37
N ASP A 46 2.80 6.80 2.33
CA ASP A 46 2.70 7.23 3.74
C ASP A 46 4.11 7.50 4.33
N PHE A 47 5.08 6.62 4.09
CA PHE A 47 6.48 6.82 4.49
C PHE A 47 7.14 8.04 3.86
N LEU A 48 6.83 8.35 2.60
CA LEU A 48 7.40 9.51 1.90
C LEU A 48 6.82 10.85 2.38
N GLY A 49 5.71 10.85 3.13
CA GLY A 49 5.07 12.08 3.61
C GLY A 49 4.49 12.94 2.48
N ILE A 50 4.00 12.33 1.41
CA ILE A 50 3.40 13.05 0.28
C ILE A 50 2.08 13.69 0.70
N HIS A 51 1.92 14.99 0.45
CA HIS A 51 0.73 15.76 0.84
C HIS A 51 -0.52 15.33 0.05
N ASP A 52 -0.43 15.29 -1.29
CA ASP A 52 -1.54 14.89 -2.17
C ASP A 52 -1.50 13.38 -2.47
N LYS A 53 -1.49 12.59 -1.39
CA LYS A 53 -1.27 11.15 -1.47
C LYS A 53 -2.36 10.42 -2.25
N ASP A 54 -3.62 10.80 -2.08
CA ASP A 54 -4.75 10.07 -2.66
C ASP A 54 -4.75 10.19 -4.19
N HIS A 55 -4.45 11.38 -4.72
CA HIS A 55 -4.28 11.60 -6.15
C HIS A 55 -3.08 10.84 -6.72
N VAL A 56 -1.92 10.86 -6.03
CA VAL A 56 -0.73 10.11 -6.46
C VAL A 56 -1.00 8.60 -6.42
N LEU A 57 -1.72 8.12 -5.40
CA LEU A 57 -2.09 6.72 -5.27
C LEU A 57 -3.01 6.28 -6.41
N GLU A 58 -4.01 7.08 -6.76
CA GLU A 58 -4.91 6.83 -7.89
C GLU A 58 -4.13 6.65 -9.19
N ILE A 59 -3.28 7.62 -9.55
CA ILE A 59 -2.44 7.55 -10.76
C ILE A 59 -1.60 6.26 -10.79
N LEU A 60 -0.98 5.90 -9.65
CA LEU A 60 -0.14 4.70 -9.57
C LEU A 60 -0.96 3.42 -9.74
N LEU A 61 -2.12 3.31 -9.10
CA LEU A 61 -2.99 2.14 -9.18
C LEU A 61 -3.63 1.97 -10.56
N GLU A 62 -4.05 3.05 -11.21
CA GLU A 62 -4.55 3.04 -12.59
C GLU A 62 -3.50 2.54 -13.59
N ASN A 63 -2.21 2.73 -13.27
CA ASN A 63 -1.08 2.23 -14.05
C ASN A 63 -0.48 0.91 -13.50
N CYS A 64 -1.25 0.18 -12.68
CA CYS A 64 -0.89 -1.12 -12.11
C CYS A 64 0.37 -1.13 -11.20
N PHE A 65 0.77 0.03 -10.67
CA PHE A 65 1.87 0.13 -9.71
C PHE A 65 1.37 -0.15 -8.28
N HIS A 66 1.31 -1.43 -7.93
CA HIS A 66 0.84 -1.86 -6.60
C HIS A 66 1.95 -1.99 -5.54
N SER A 67 3.22 -1.83 -5.91
CA SER A 67 4.34 -1.98 -4.98
C SER A 67 5.48 -1.02 -5.27
N HIS A 68 6.08 -0.47 -4.21
CA HIS A 68 7.26 0.38 -4.28
C HIS A 68 8.49 -0.28 -4.93
N LYS A 69 8.52 -1.63 -4.99
CA LYS A 69 9.63 -2.39 -5.59
C LYS A 69 9.82 -2.09 -7.07
N VAL A 70 8.77 -1.66 -7.78
CA VAL A 70 8.84 -1.29 -9.20
C VAL A 70 9.78 -0.11 -9.47
N PHE A 71 10.02 0.74 -8.46
CA PHE A 71 10.92 1.88 -8.57
C PHE A 71 12.39 1.52 -8.35
N LYS A 72 12.71 0.25 -8.07
CA LYS A 72 14.11 -0.20 -8.01
C LYS A 72 14.73 -0.25 -9.40
N PRO A 73 15.96 0.26 -9.56
CA PRO A 73 16.74 -0.01 -10.76
C PRO A 73 16.97 -1.53 -10.96
N PRO A 74 17.07 -2.02 -12.21
CA PRO A 74 16.98 -1.30 -13.48
C PRO A 74 15.56 -1.22 -14.07
N GLY A 75 14.51 -1.56 -13.31
CA GLY A 75 13.22 -1.98 -13.88
C GLY A 75 12.40 -0.90 -14.60
N LEU A 76 12.46 0.36 -14.18
CA LEU A 76 11.54 1.41 -14.61
C LEU A 76 12.29 2.72 -14.86
N ALA A 77 12.02 3.40 -15.98
CA ALA A 77 12.64 4.68 -16.25
C ALA A 77 11.90 5.81 -15.53
N ARG A 78 12.64 6.75 -14.94
CA ARG A 78 12.05 7.96 -14.32
C ARG A 78 11.22 8.79 -15.32
N ALA A 79 11.59 8.77 -16.61
CA ALA A 79 10.86 9.46 -17.66
C ALA A 79 9.44 8.91 -17.84
N ASP A 80 9.26 7.59 -17.77
CA ASP A 80 7.95 6.96 -17.93
C ASP A 80 7.01 7.37 -16.79
N ILE A 81 7.51 7.42 -15.56
CA ILE A 81 6.72 7.87 -14.40
C ILE A 81 6.41 9.37 -14.46
N LYS A 82 7.34 10.19 -14.96
CA LYS A 82 7.07 11.61 -15.19
C LYS A 82 5.96 11.82 -16.23
N ASN A 83 5.89 10.98 -17.25
CA ASN A 83 4.86 11.05 -18.30
C ASN A 83 3.44 10.71 -17.79
N LEU A 84 3.31 10.16 -16.58
CA LEU A 84 2.02 9.95 -15.90
C LEU A 84 1.45 11.24 -15.26
N GLY A 85 2.11 12.39 -15.45
CA GLY A 85 1.69 13.66 -14.88
C GLY A 85 2.26 13.94 -13.48
N LEU A 86 3.13 13.06 -12.96
CA LEU A 86 3.80 13.28 -11.68
C LEU A 86 4.93 14.31 -11.81
N THR A 87 5.06 15.17 -10.79
CA THR A 87 6.11 16.19 -10.76
C THR A 87 7.51 15.56 -10.63
N LEU A 88 8.53 16.25 -11.13
CA LEU A 88 9.92 15.78 -11.02
C LEU A 88 10.33 15.51 -9.56
N GLY A 89 9.86 16.33 -8.61
CA GLY A 89 10.12 16.14 -7.19
C GLY A 89 9.53 14.82 -6.66
N LEU A 90 8.26 14.53 -6.99
CA LEU A 90 7.61 13.27 -6.63
C LEU A 90 8.32 12.06 -7.25
N VAL A 91 8.64 12.13 -8.55
CA VAL A 91 9.38 11.07 -9.24
C VAL A 91 10.73 10.82 -8.56
N THR A 92 11.46 11.88 -8.19
CA THR A 92 12.75 11.74 -7.49
C THR A 92 12.56 11.05 -6.13
N MET A 93 11.57 11.47 -5.34
CA MET A 93 11.28 10.87 -4.04
C MET A 93 10.90 9.39 -4.13
N LEU A 94 10.08 9.01 -5.12
CA LEU A 94 9.65 7.63 -5.34
C LEU A 94 10.82 6.68 -5.59
N PHE A 95 11.83 7.11 -6.35
CA PHE A 95 12.98 6.26 -6.70
C PHE A 95 14.07 6.27 -5.62
N ASP A 96 14.39 7.42 -5.04
CA ASP A 96 15.58 7.58 -4.20
C ASP A 96 15.43 7.02 -2.78
N ASN A 97 14.19 6.74 -2.36
CA ASN A 97 13.90 6.30 -0.99
C ASN A 97 13.48 4.84 -0.87
N VAL A 98 13.50 4.07 -1.97
CA VAL A 98 13.11 2.66 -1.97
C VAL A 98 13.93 1.84 -0.98
N SER A 99 15.26 1.98 -1.02
CA SER A 99 16.15 1.26 -0.10
C SER A 99 15.96 1.67 1.35
N LYS A 100 15.66 2.94 1.62
CA LYS A 100 15.41 3.42 2.99
C LYS A 100 14.14 2.84 3.56
N TYR A 101 13.08 2.77 2.75
CA TYR A 101 11.82 2.16 3.15
C TYR A 101 12.00 0.69 3.48
N GLU A 102 12.70 -0.09 2.64
CA GLU A 102 12.95 -1.50 2.93
C GLU A 102 13.73 -1.71 4.22
N VAL A 103 14.74 -0.88 4.51
CA VAL A 103 15.53 -0.97 5.74
C VAL A 103 14.70 -0.61 6.97
N SER A 104 13.77 0.35 6.86
CA SER A 104 12.91 0.78 7.98
C SER A 104 11.98 -0.31 8.52
N PHE A 105 11.83 -1.44 7.81
CA PHE A 105 11.08 -2.60 8.30
C PHE A 105 11.91 -3.61 9.10
N PHE A 106 13.23 -3.45 9.13
CA PHE A 106 14.15 -4.38 9.81
C PHE A 106 14.79 -3.79 11.08
N SER A 107 14.49 -2.52 11.37
CA SER A 107 14.90 -1.78 12.57
C SER A 107 13.77 -1.71 13.59
#